data_AF-A0A966BHI2-F1
#
_entry.id   AF-A0A966BHI2-F1
#
_cell.length_a   1.000
_cell.length_b   1.000
_cell.length_c   1.000
_cell.angle_alpha   90.00
_cell.angle_beta   90.00
_cell.angle_gamma   90.00
#
_symmetry.space_group_name_H-M   'P 1'
#
loop_
_entity.id
_entity.type
_entity.pdbx_description
1 polymer ?
#
loop_
_entity_poly.entity_id
_entity_poly.type
_entity_poly.pdbx_seq_one_letter_code
_entity_poly.pdbx_strand_id
1 'polypeptide(L)'
;MQQPLPREDSEPATSTSSLNGSKTNKSALLYLLVYPKFLALKIGVTAESSTPNQIAEEQQIGWTVLKTWKFEIRSAAEELESHVLARWRTELYTEITTSAEEILSGDESRTVSMHKISVKETLDFIDESIEFYFTHHVPK
;
A
#
# COMPACT_ATOMS: atom_id res chain seq x y z
N MET A 1 -10.13 64.53 -2.76
CA MET A 1 -10.17 64.18 -1.33
C MET A 1 -11.39 63.26 -1.15
N GLN A 2 -11.34 61.97 -0.88
CA GLN A 2 -10.30 61.01 -0.49
C GLN A 2 -10.71 59.64 -1.06
N GLN A 3 -9.75 58.81 -1.45
CA GLN A 3 -9.89 57.36 -1.63
C GLN A 3 -9.67 56.68 -0.27
N PRO A 4 -10.22 55.47 -0.05
CA PRO A 4 -9.33 54.30 -0.15
C PRO A 4 -9.99 52.99 -0.65
N LEU A 5 -9.17 52.15 -1.30
CA LEU A 5 -9.26 50.67 -1.37
C LEU A 5 -8.16 50.09 -0.42
N PRO A 6 -8.01 48.77 -0.17
CA PRO A 6 -8.85 47.58 -0.44
C PRO A 6 -9.06 46.69 0.83
N ARG A 7 -9.90 45.64 0.78
CA ARG A 7 -9.71 44.41 1.59
C ARG A 7 -10.26 43.18 0.86
N GLU A 8 -9.37 42.20 0.73
CA GLU A 8 -9.59 40.80 0.38
C GLU A 8 -10.33 40.08 1.52
N ASP A 9 -11.21 39.12 1.18
CA ASP A 9 -11.39 37.81 1.83
C ASP A 9 -12.65 37.15 1.21
N SER A 10 -12.47 36.16 0.33
CA SER A 10 -12.53 34.74 0.68
C SER A 10 -13.95 34.28 1.04
N GLU A 11 -14.81 34.08 0.03
CA GLU A 11 -15.93 33.15 0.18
C GLU A 11 -15.44 31.74 -0.13
N PRO A 12 -15.57 30.78 0.81
CA PRO A 12 -15.09 29.43 0.60
C PRO A 12 -15.96 28.74 -0.45
N ALA A 13 -15.33 28.38 -1.57
CA ALA A 13 -15.79 27.31 -2.42
C ALA A 13 -16.00 26.08 -1.52
N THR A 14 -17.26 25.84 -1.17
CA THR A 14 -17.67 24.58 -0.55
C THR A 14 -17.60 23.54 -1.66
N SER A 15 -16.37 23.11 -1.95
CA SER A 15 -16.08 21.82 -2.55
C SER A 15 -16.63 20.81 -1.58
N THR A 16 -17.91 20.48 -1.77
CA THR A 16 -18.49 19.23 -1.31
C THR A 16 -17.65 18.14 -1.98
N SER A 17 -16.57 17.75 -1.28
CA SER A 17 -15.79 16.57 -1.63
C SER A 17 -16.79 15.46 -1.77
N SER A 18 -16.98 15.06 -3.01
CA SER A 18 -17.77 13.91 -3.37
C SER A 18 -17.15 12.73 -2.61
N LEU A 19 -17.79 12.35 -1.50
CA LEU A 19 -17.74 11.01 -0.96
C LEU A 19 -18.36 10.08 -2.02
N ASN A 20 -17.65 9.93 -3.13
CA ASN A 20 -17.88 8.85 -4.06
C ASN A 20 -17.38 7.60 -3.34
N GLY A 21 -18.26 7.01 -2.53
CA GLY A 21 -18.26 5.60 -2.21
C GLY A 21 -18.47 4.80 -3.49
N SER A 22 -17.49 4.83 -4.39
CA SER A 22 -17.37 3.86 -5.45
C SER A 22 -16.56 2.70 -4.89
N LYS A 23 -17.21 1.91 -4.01
CA LYS A 23 -16.80 0.53 -3.75
C LYS A 23 -17.05 -0.25 -5.04
N THR A 24 -16.23 -0.01 -6.05
CA THR A 24 -16.19 -0.92 -7.17
C THR A 24 -15.58 -2.19 -6.61
N ASN A 25 -16.41 -3.22 -6.43
CA ASN A 25 -16.00 -4.62 -6.29
C ASN A 25 -15.19 -5.00 -7.53
N LYS A 26 -13.95 -4.55 -7.57
CA LYS A 26 -12.98 -4.88 -8.61
C LYS A 26 -12.03 -5.86 -7.99
N SER A 27 -11.76 -6.92 -8.75
CA SER A 27 -10.71 -7.86 -8.40
C SER A 27 -9.39 -7.11 -8.26
N ALA A 28 -8.59 -7.55 -7.29
CA ALA A 28 -7.33 -6.94 -6.94
C ALA A 28 -6.28 -8.03 -6.72
N LEU A 29 -5.03 -7.62 -6.88
CA LEU A 29 -3.86 -8.39 -6.56
C LEU A 29 -3.15 -7.72 -5.38
N LEU A 30 -3.02 -8.45 -4.28
CA LEU A 30 -2.02 -8.16 -3.28
C LEU A 30 -0.69 -8.72 -3.79
N TYR A 31 0.40 -7.97 -3.65
CA TYR A 31 1.72 -8.43 -4.06
C TYR A 31 2.75 -8.15 -2.97
N LEU A 32 3.73 -9.05 -2.86
CA LEU A 32 4.93 -8.87 -2.06
C LEU A 32 6.13 -8.90 -2.99
N LEU A 33 6.93 -7.84 -2.95
CA LEU A 33 8.15 -7.69 -3.74
C LEU A 33 9.37 -7.69 -2.83
N VAL A 34 10.51 -8.08 -3.38
CA VAL A 34 11.83 -7.95 -2.77
C VAL A 34 12.72 -7.07 -3.65
N TYR A 35 13.54 -6.23 -3.03
CA TYR A 35 14.66 -5.56 -3.68
C TYR A 35 15.96 -6.20 -3.19
N PRO A 36 16.52 -7.20 -3.90
CA PRO A 36 17.62 -8.02 -3.37
C PRO A 36 18.86 -7.21 -3.02
N LYS A 37 19.17 -6.15 -3.78
CA LYS A 37 20.36 -5.31 -3.57
C LYS A 37 20.32 -4.50 -2.27
N PHE A 38 19.13 -4.12 -1.81
CA PHE A 38 18.93 -3.33 -0.59
C PHE A 38 18.30 -4.15 0.54
N LEU A 39 18.13 -5.47 0.32
CA LEU A 39 17.49 -6.37 1.27
C LEU A 39 16.20 -5.75 1.81
N ALA A 40 15.29 -5.37 0.92
CA ALA A 40 14.05 -4.70 1.28
C ALA A 40 12.82 -5.44 0.75
N LEU A 41 11.71 -5.33 1.46
CA LEU A 41 10.41 -5.84 1.05
C LEU A 41 9.43 -4.71 0.84
N LYS A 42 8.54 -4.88 -0.15
CA LYS A 42 7.44 -3.95 -0.44
C LYS A 42 6.16 -4.73 -0.58
N ILE A 43 5.11 -4.29 0.10
CA ILE A 43 3.76 -4.82 -0.08
C ILE A 43 2.88 -3.78 -0.77
N GLY A 44 1.97 -4.23 -1.62
CA GLY A 44 1.06 -3.32 -2.31
C GLY A 44 -0.16 -4.02 -2.87
N VAL A 45 -1.18 -3.23 -3.19
CA VAL A 45 -2.41 -3.67 -3.85
C VAL A 45 -2.54 -2.96 -5.19
N THR A 46 -2.82 -3.73 -6.25
CA THR A 46 -3.15 -3.19 -7.58
C THR A 46 -4.42 -3.84 -8.11
N ALA A 47 -5.18 -3.16 -8.97
CA ALA A 47 -6.32 -3.81 -9.63
C ALA A 47 -5.80 -4.82 -10.67
N GLU A 48 -6.51 -5.94 -10.86
CA GLU A 48 -6.09 -6.99 -11.79
C GLU A 48 -5.99 -6.50 -13.25
N SER A 49 -6.78 -5.49 -13.60
CA SER A 49 -6.79 -4.86 -14.93
C SER A 49 -6.04 -3.53 -15.01
N SER A 50 -5.14 -3.22 -14.06
CA SER A 50 -4.43 -1.93 -14.06
C SER A 50 -3.48 -1.83 -15.25
N THR A 51 -3.63 -0.76 -16.05
CA THR A 51 -2.65 -0.33 -17.06
C THR A 51 -2.22 1.11 -16.76
N PRO A 52 -0.92 1.39 -16.59
CA PRO A 52 0.19 0.44 -16.58
C PRO A 52 0.14 -0.54 -15.39
N ASN A 53 0.70 -1.74 -15.58
CA ASN A 53 0.75 -2.75 -14.54
C ASN A 53 1.80 -2.32 -13.51
N GLN A 54 1.35 -1.84 -12.35
CA GLN A 54 2.20 -1.32 -11.29
C GLN A 54 3.32 -2.30 -10.89
N ILE A 55 3.04 -3.61 -10.89
CA ILE A 55 4.07 -4.63 -10.62
C ILE A 55 5.18 -4.60 -11.67
N ALA A 56 4.83 -4.43 -12.95
CA ALA A 56 5.80 -4.37 -14.04
C ALA A 56 6.68 -3.11 -13.96
N GLU A 57 6.12 -1.97 -13.52
CA GLU A 57 6.88 -0.74 -13.30
C GLU A 57 7.92 -0.92 -12.18
N GLU A 58 7.51 -1.51 -11.06
CA GLU A 58 8.42 -1.81 -9.94
C GLU A 58 9.52 -2.79 -10.37
N GLN A 59 9.19 -3.80 -11.19
CA GLN A 59 10.18 -4.74 -11.72
C GLN A 59 11.25 -4.06 -12.58
N GLN A 60 10.89 -3.03 -13.36
CA GLN A 60 11.85 -2.26 -14.16
C GLN A 60 12.86 -1.49 -13.29
N ILE A 61 12.46 -1.11 -12.08
CA ILE A 61 13.30 -0.36 -11.12
C ILE A 61 14.19 -1.32 -10.30
N GLY A 62 13.95 -2.63 -10.39
CA GLY A 62 14.78 -3.69 -9.80
C GLY A 62 14.09 -4.50 -8.71
N TRP A 63 12.80 -4.27 -8.47
CA TRP A 63 12.01 -5.14 -7.59
C TRP A 63 11.77 -6.50 -8.24
N THR A 64 11.67 -7.53 -7.42
CA THR A 64 11.34 -8.90 -7.86
C THR A 64 10.09 -9.34 -7.14
N VAL A 65 9.13 -9.89 -7.88
CA VAL A 65 7.91 -10.45 -7.28
C VAL A 65 8.29 -11.71 -6.50
N LEU A 66 8.00 -11.72 -5.19
CA LEU A 66 8.08 -12.93 -4.39
C LEU A 66 6.80 -13.75 -4.54
N LYS A 67 5.64 -13.10 -4.37
CA LYS A 67 4.33 -13.74 -4.47
C LYS A 67 3.23 -12.71 -4.74
N THR A 68 2.16 -13.17 -5.37
CA THR A 68 0.91 -12.42 -5.53
C THR A 68 -0.27 -13.26 -5.05
N TRP A 69 -1.30 -12.59 -4.54
CA TRP A 69 -2.54 -13.20 -4.07
C TRP A 69 -3.72 -12.49 -4.71
N LYS A 70 -4.67 -13.28 -5.23
CA LYS A 70 -5.87 -12.77 -5.88
C LYS A 70 -6.97 -12.55 -4.86
N PHE A 71 -7.65 -11.42 -4.99
CA PHE A 71 -8.84 -11.09 -4.21
C PHE A 71 -9.97 -10.67 -5.16
N GLU A 72 -11.15 -11.22 -4.97
CA GLU A 72 -12.36 -10.80 -5.69
C GLU A 72 -12.79 -9.38 -5.29
N ILE A 73 -12.45 -8.99 -4.06
CA ILE A 73 -12.85 -7.71 -3.47
C ILE A 73 -11.58 -6.94 -3.07
N ARG A 74 -11.34 -5.81 -3.73
CA ARG A 74 -10.19 -4.93 -3.44
C ARG A 74 -10.05 -4.54 -1.97
N SER A 75 -11.15 -4.25 -1.27
CA SER A 75 -11.08 -3.86 0.14
C SER A 75 -10.50 -4.95 1.04
N ALA A 76 -10.69 -6.22 0.71
CA ALA A 76 -10.09 -7.34 1.46
C ALA A 76 -8.56 -7.36 1.29
N ALA A 77 -8.06 -7.07 0.08
CA ALA A 77 -6.63 -6.96 -0.17
C ALA A 77 -6.01 -5.75 0.57
N GLU A 78 -6.69 -4.60 0.58
CA GLU A 78 -6.24 -3.37 1.27
C GLU A 78 -6.26 -3.51 2.80
N GLU A 79 -7.24 -4.23 3.35
CA GLU A 79 -7.29 -4.57 4.77
C GLU A 79 -6.11 -5.45 5.16
N LEU A 80 -5.80 -6.47 4.37
CA LEU A 80 -4.66 -7.34 4.62
C LEU A 80 -3.32 -6.62 4.45
N GLU A 81 -3.18 -5.77 3.43
CA GLU A 81 -2.03 -4.88 3.28
C GLU A 81 -1.82 -4.08 4.57
N SER A 82 -2.87 -3.44 5.08
CA SER A 82 -2.82 -2.64 6.29
C SER A 82 -2.37 -3.44 7.52
N HIS A 83 -2.81 -4.70 7.65
CA HIS A 83 -2.38 -5.59 8.73
C HIS A 83 -0.90 -5.96 8.65
N VAL A 84 -0.38 -6.24 7.45
CA VAL A 84 1.05 -6.51 7.26
C VAL A 84 1.88 -5.28 7.62
N LEU A 85 1.46 -4.08 7.17
CA LEU A 85 2.15 -2.84 7.51
C LEU A 85 2.11 -2.54 9.01
N ALA A 86 0.98 -2.79 9.67
CA ALA A 86 0.87 -2.65 11.12
C ALA A 86 1.84 -3.60 11.84
N ARG A 87 1.91 -4.86 11.40
CA ARG A 87 2.85 -5.85 11.95
C ARG A 87 4.30 -5.40 11.79
N TRP A 88 4.70 -4.99 10.58
CA TRP A 88 6.05 -4.45 10.34
C TRP A 88 6.34 -3.26 11.25
N ARG A 89 5.41 -2.32 11.43
CA ARG A 89 5.60 -1.18 12.35
C ARG A 89 5.77 -1.59 13.80
N THR A 90 5.03 -2.59 14.26
CA THR A 90 5.13 -3.10 15.64
C THR A 90 6.43 -3.86 15.90
N GLU A 91 6.92 -4.64 14.94
CA GLU A 91 8.15 -5.43 15.09
C GLU A 91 9.42 -4.57 15.00
N LEU A 92 9.36 -3.42 14.31
CA LEU A 92 10.55 -2.60 14.02
C LEU A 92 10.90 -1.55 15.07
N TYR A 93 10.02 -1.29 16.06
CA TYR A 93 10.13 -0.21 17.04
C TYR A 93 10.78 1.06 16.46
N THR A 94 9.95 1.85 15.78
CA THR A 94 10.17 3.29 15.49
C THR A 94 11.24 3.71 14.49
N GLU A 95 11.82 2.81 13.70
CA GLU A 95 12.68 3.25 12.60
C GLU A 95 12.49 2.35 11.36
N ILE A 96 11.55 2.76 10.48
CA ILE A 96 11.52 2.34 9.07
C ILE A 96 12.67 3.08 8.36
N THR A 97 13.90 2.96 8.87
CA THR A 97 15.05 3.65 8.30
C THR A 97 15.56 2.78 7.18
N THR A 98 15.23 3.13 5.95
CA THR A 98 15.81 2.52 4.76
C THR A 98 16.36 3.60 3.86
N SER A 99 17.66 3.59 3.63
CA SER A 99 18.27 4.30 2.51
C SER A 99 19.08 3.28 1.70
N ALA A 100 19.35 3.45 0.40
CA ALA A 100 19.75 4.70 -0.23
C ALA A 100 18.59 5.42 -0.93
N GLU A 101 18.34 6.66 -0.50
CA GLU A 101 17.24 7.57 -0.88
C GLU A 101 15.88 6.86 -0.89
N GLU A 102 15.56 6.29 0.27
CA GLU A 102 14.28 5.68 0.67
C GLU A 102 13.65 4.75 -0.35
N ILE A 103 14.53 3.94 -0.99
CA ILE A 103 14.17 2.97 -2.04
C ILE A 103 13.32 3.66 -3.13
N LEU A 104 13.71 4.90 -3.43
CA LEU A 104 13.37 5.81 -4.52
C LEU A 104 11.87 6.02 -4.78
N SER A 105 11.22 6.65 -3.78
CA SER A 105 10.06 7.58 -3.88
C SER A 105 8.72 7.01 -4.39
N GLY A 106 8.22 5.95 -3.79
CA GLY A 106 6.82 5.51 -3.98
C GLY A 106 6.25 4.80 -2.76
N ASP A 107 5.90 5.60 -1.74
CA ASP A 107 5.33 5.25 -0.43
C ASP A 107 6.25 4.48 0.54
N GLU A 108 7.00 5.25 1.33
CA GLU A 108 7.78 4.78 2.50
C GLU A 108 6.94 3.93 3.47
N SER A 109 5.64 4.22 3.52
CA SER A 109 4.68 3.54 4.39
C SER A 109 4.49 2.05 4.07
N ARG A 110 4.95 1.60 2.88
CA ARG A 110 4.73 0.26 2.30
C ARG A 110 5.98 -0.59 2.15
N THR A 111 7.13 -0.10 2.61
CA THR A 111 8.44 -0.72 2.40
C THR A 111 9.14 -0.99 3.73
N VAL A 112 9.93 -2.06 3.80
CA VAL A 112 10.64 -2.45 5.02
C VAL A 112 11.98 -3.11 4.76
N SER A 113 12.96 -2.90 5.64
CA SER A 113 14.24 -3.61 5.58
C SER A 113 14.12 -5.05 6.09
N MET A 114 14.71 -6.00 5.36
CA MET A 114 14.88 -7.39 5.75
C MET A 114 15.95 -7.60 6.82
N HIS A 115 16.67 -6.57 7.27
CA HIS A 115 17.61 -6.71 8.38
C HIS A 115 16.93 -7.08 9.71
N LYS A 116 15.63 -6.76 9.83
CA LYS A 116 14.85 -7.00 11.05
C LYS A 116 13.65 -7.94 10.82
N ILE A 117 13.37 -8.32 9.57
CA ILE A 117 12.18 -9.10 9.21
C ILE A 117 12.55 -10.21 8.23
N SER A 118 12.04 -11.43 8.46
CA SER A 118 12.21 -12.55 7.56
C SER A 118 11.17 -12.55 6.44
N VAL A 119 11.63 -12.83 5.22
CA VAL A 119 10.75 -13.10 4.06
C VAL A 119 9.82 -14.27 4.34
N LYS A 120 10.35 -15.34 4.93
CA LYS A 120 9.56 -16.54 5.22
C LYS A 120 8.44 -16.23 6.21
N GLU A 121 8.77 -15.57 7.31
CA GLU A 121 7.77 -15.23 8.34
C GLU A 121 6.71 -14.27 7.80
N THR A 122 7.10 -13.33 6.93
CA THR A 122 6.15 -12.43 6.26
C THR A 122 5.21 -13.19 5.33
N LEU A 123 5.73 -14.13 4.53
CA LEU A 123 4.93 -14.95 3.63
C LEU A 123 3.96 -15.85 4.40
N ASP A 124 4.47 -16.54 5.43
CA ASP A 124 3.66 -17.42 6.29
C ASP A 124 2.52 -16.62 6.95
N PHE A 125 2.81 -15.42 7.47
CA PHE A 125 1.79 -14.55 8.06
C PHE A 125 0.71 -14.13 7.07
N ILE A 126 1.08 -13.77 5.84
CA ILE A 126 0.11 -13.38 4.80
C ILE A 126 -0.77 -14.59 4.45
N ASP A 127 -0.18 -15.76 4.25
CA ASP A 127 -0.91 -16.98 3.91
C ASP A 127 -1.89 -17.38 5.02
N GLU A 128 -1.45 -17.38 6.29
CA GLU A 128 -2.32 -17.65 7.45
C GLU A 128 -3.45 -16.62 7.58
N SER A 129 -3.15 -15.34 7.35
CA SER A 129 -4.16 -14.27 7.42
C SER A 129 -5.21 -14.39 6.32
N ILE A 130 -4.82 -14.86 5.14
CA ILE A 130 -5.71 -15.15 4.02
C ILE A 130 -6.63 -16.32 4.35
N GLU A 131 -6.07 -17.43 4.83
CA GLU A 131 -6.86 -18.59 5.25
C GLU A 131 -7.87 -18.22 6.34
N PHE A 132 -7.44 -17.43 7.33
CA PHE A 132 -8.32 -16.92 8.37
C PHE A 132 -9.45 -16.06 7.80
N TYR A 133 -9.13 -15.11 6.92
CA TYR A 133 -10.10 -14.20 6.30
C TYR A 133 -11.16 -14.96 5.50
N PHE A 134 -10.75 -15.87 4.61
CA PHE A 134 -11.68 -16.65 3.80
C PHE A 134 -12.51 -17.64 4.62
N THR A 135 -12.00 -18.12 5.75
CA THR A 135 -12.74 -19.02 6.64
C THR A 135 -13.82 -18.31 7.46
N HIS A 136 -13.62 -17.03 7.80
CA HIS A 136 -14.50 -16.31 8.76
C HIS A 136 -15.33 -15.19 8.14
N HIS A 137 -14.96 -14.68 6.96
CA HIS A 137 -15.64 -13.51 6.33
C HIS A 137 -16.38 -13.82 5.02
N VAL A 138 -16.24 -15.01 4.45
CA VAL A 138 -17.03 -15.42 3.27
C VAL A 138 -18.09 -16.43 3.71
N PRO A 139 -19.39 -16.06 3.73
CA PRO A 139 -20.44 -17.05 3.92
C PRO A 139 -20.42 -18.05 2.76
N LYS A 140 -20.41 -19.34 3.11
CA LYS A 140 -20.53 -20.46 2.16
C LYS A 140 -21.81 -20.38 1.33
#